data_AF-A0A8T5RRA7-F1
#
_entry.id   AF-A0A8T5RRA7-F1
#
_cell.length_a   1.000
_cell.length_b   1.000
_cell.length_c   1.000
_cell.angle_alpha   90.00
_cell.angle_beta   90.00
_cell.angle_gamma   90.00
#
_symmetry.space_group_name_H-M   'P 1'
#
loop_
_entity.id
_entity.type
_entity.pdbx_description
1 polymer ?
#
loop_
_entity_poly.entity_id
_entity_poly.type
_entity_poly.pdbx_seq_one_letter_code
_entity_poly.pdbx_strand_id
1 'polypeptide(L)'
;KTTVIKMIAKLTKPTSGEIFVQNIKGGLQNIYSKSNKFNDFGFLIDQPYFYKDSTPKLVLRYFARAQHYPKKEINNRIDKLLKMFNLYQWKNEKIKNFSKGMRQKLGIAQALLMDPKIIILDEPQTGLDPKARIEVRALLRELKRDGKTIFVASHLLHEISEVCDKIALINHGKIIAFNTIENLKNNLKTNLIECQLLEPIKNDNEEIMYKMMKVLQPYLDMNISSELGKNPIYINPNNNNLEIYFDGSKESMGEILDILVTRFRSEIKLVSFAQQRTSQLERIYTEILNESNEEETSSIIINKGENIATAR
;
A
#
# COMPACT_ATOMS: atom_id res chain seq x y z
N LYS A 1 10.18 -8.61 0.46
CA LYS A 1 10.25 -7.13 0.36
C LYS A 1 11.62 -6.61 0.77
N THR A 2 11.99 -6.66 2.05
CA THR A 2 13.30 -6.20 2.57
C THR A 2 14.51 -6.76 1.83
N THR A 3 14.51 -8.03 1.42
CA THR A 3 15.62 -8.61 0.64
C THR A 3 15.86 -7.87 -0.68
N VAL A 4 14.79 -7.50 -1.40
CA VAL A 4 14.89 -6.72 -2.65
C VAL A 4 15.45 -5.33 -2.36
N ILE A 5 14.99 -4.67 -1.29
CA ILE A 5 15.52 -3.38 -0.86
C ILE A 5 17.02 -3.48 -0.54
N LYS A 6 17.46 -4.53 0.16
CA LYS A 6 18.88 -4.79 0.46
C LYS A 6 19.70 -5.02 -0.82
N MET A 7 19.13 -5.66 -1.85
CA MET A 7 19.78 -5.81 -3.16
C MET A 7 19.95 -4.44 -3.83
N ILE A 8 18.90 -3.62 -3.88
CA ILE A 8 18.98 -2.26 -4.46
C ILE A 8 19.99 -1.39 -3.71
N ALA A 9 20.04 -1.52 -2.38
CA ALA A 9 21.01 -0.85 -1.51
C ALA A 9 22.43 -1.41 -1.60
N LYS A 10 22.68 -2.44 -2.43
CA LYS A 10 23.97 -3.14 -2.56
C LYS A 10 24.49 -3.77 -1.26
N LEU A 11 23.61 -4.01 -0.29
CA LEU A 11 23.93 -4.73 0.95
C LEU A 11 23.99 -6.25 0.73
N THR A 12 23.33 -6.73 -0.32
CA THR A 12 23.46 -8.10 -0.80
C THR A 12 23.43 -8.12 -2.33
N LYS A 13 23.88 -9.22 -2.95
CA LYS A 13 23.84 -9.42 -4.40
C LYS A 13 22.66 -10.32 -4.78
N PRO A 14 22.06 -10.12 -5.96
CA PRO A 14 21.09 -11.07 -6.49
C PRO A 14 21.78 -12.42 -6.75
N THR A 15 21.06 -13.51 -6.48
CA THR A 15 21.51 -14.85 -6.86
C THR A 15 21.49 -15.02 -8.39
N SER A 16 20.46 -14.47 -9.05
CA SER A 16 20.30 -14.41 -10.49
C SER A 16 19.50 -13.15 -10.88
N GLY A 17 19.50 -12.81 -12.17
CA GLY A 17 18.79 -11.64 -12.68
C GLY A 17 19.55 -10.32 -12.52
N GLU A 18 18.91 -9.23 -12.95
CA GLU A 18 19.53 -7.91 -13.01
C GLU A 18 18.60 -6.83 -12.47
N ILE A 19 19.19 -5.76 -11.90
CA ILE A 19 18.45 -4.61 -11.40
C ILE A 19 18.93 -3.38 -12.15
N PHE A 20 18.01 -2.74 -12.88
CA PHE A 20 18.28 -1.54 -13.66
C PHE A 20 17.66 -0.30 -13.02
N VAL A 21 18.41 0.79 -12.99
CA VAL A 21 17.93 2.09 -12.50
C VAL A 21 18.34 3.20 -13.44
N GLN A 22 17.64 4.31 -13.40
CA GLN A 22 17.94 5.45 -14.25
C GLN A 22 19.29 6.08 -13.84
N ASN A 23 20.15 6.27 -14.83
CA ASN A 23 21.42 6.95 -14.69
C ASN A 23 21.26 8.48 -14.80
N ILE A 24 22.33 9.23 -14.51
CA ILE A 24 22.30 10.70 -14.57
C ILE A 24 22.00 11.27 -15.97
N LYS A 25 22.15 10.46 -17.03
CA LYS A 25 21.84 10.82 -18.43
C LYS A 25 20.43 10.40 -18.86
N GLY A 26 19.64 9.83 -17.95
CA GLY A 26 18.26 9.39 -18.22
C GLY A 26 18.11 7.97 -18.75
N GLY A 27 19.21 7.27 -19.07
CA GLY A 27 19.18 5.87 -19.55
C GLY A 27 19.13 4.85 -18.40
N LEU A 28 18.66 3.64 -18.68
CA LEU A 28 18.69 2.53 -17.71
C LEU A 28 20.09 1.92 -17.64
N GLN A 29 20.54 1.61 -16.43
CA GLN A 29 21.83 0.97 -16.20
C GLN A 29 21.76 -0.03 -15.05
N ASN A 30 22.43 -1.17 -15.20
CA ASN A 30 22.50 -2.19 -14.14
C ASN A 30 23.26 -1.63 -12.93
N ILE A 31 22.64 -1.66 -11.74
CA ILE A 31 23.19 -1.07 -10.50
C ILE A 31 24.53 -1.67 -10.09
N TYR A 32 24.83 -2.91 -10.49
CA TYR A 32 26.08 -3.61 -10.18
C TYR A 32 27.17 -3.40 -11.24
N SER A 33 26.90 -2.64 -12.30
CA SER A 33 27.93 -2.30 -13.29
C SER A 33 29.02 -1.40 -12.67
N LYS A 34 30.26 -1.50 -13.19
CA LYS A 34 31.45 -0.78 -12.68
C LYS A 34 31.35 0.75 -12.74
N SER A 35 30.38 1.29 -13.47
CA SER A 35 30.20 2.73 -13.65
C SER A 35 29.27 3.27 -12.57
N ASN A 36 29.76 4.13 -11.68
CA ASN A 36 28.98 4.73 -10.57
C ASN A 36 28.12 5.95 -10.96
N LYS A 37 27.63 6.04 -12.20
CA LYS A 37 26.90 7.22 -12.70
C LYS A 37 25.38 7.10 -12.56
N PHE A 38 24.91 6.62 -11.42
CA PHE A 38 23.47 6.50 -11.15
C PHE A 38 22.91 7.76 -10.50
N ASN A 39 21.60 7.93 -10.56
CA ASN A 39 20.94 8.91 -9.68
C ASN A 39 21.20 8.52 -8.21
N ASP A 40 21.38 9.52 -7.35
CA ASP A 40 21.58 9.29 -5.93
C ASP A 40 20.34 8.65 -5.30
N PHE A 41 20.58 7.70 -4.41
CA PHE A 41 19.56 6.98 -3.65
C PHE A 41 19.56 7.43 -2.18
N GLY A 42 18.35 7.64 -1.66
CA GLY A 42 18.11 7.72 -0.22
C GLY A 42 17.54 6.42 0.29
N PHE A 43 18.06 5.91 1.40
CA PHE A 43 17.58 4.66 1.99
C PHE A 43 17.14 4.85 3.43
N LEU A 44 15.97 4.30 3.74
CA LEU A 44 15.56 3.93 5.10
C LEU A 44 15.26 2.44 5.07
N ILE A 45 16.11 1.63 5.69
CA ILE A 45 15.98 0.17 5.72
C ILE A 45 15.70 -0.22 7.16
N ASP A 46 14.58 -0.91 7.37
CA ASP A 46 14.11 -1.30 8.69
C ASP A 46 13.93 -0.07 9.62
N GLN A 47 14.02 -0.28 10.92
CA GLN A 47 13.94 0.78 11.92
C GLN A 47 15.27 1.55 12.03
N PRO A 48 15.24 2.89 11.98
CA PRO A 48 16.46 3.68 12.08
C PRO A 48 17.05 3.56 13.50
N TYR A 49 18.30 3.13 13.57
CA TYR A 49 19.04 3.03 14.81
C TYR A 49 20.10 4.13 14.90
N PHE A 50 20.05 4.92 15.96
CA PHE A 50 20.98 6.01 16.23
C PHE A 50 21.58 5.86 17.62
N TYR A 51 22.80 6.36 17.80
CA TYR A 51 23.42 6.43 19.12
C TYR A 51 22.60 7.30 20.07
N LYS A 52 22.17 6.72 21.20
CA LYS A 52 21.22 7.31 22.14
C LYS A 52 21.64 8.68 22.69
N ASP A 53 22.93 8.88 22.95
CA ASP A 53 23.45 10.15 23.48
C ASP A 53 23.87 11.17 22.40
N SER A 54 23.69 10.84 21.12
CA SER A 54 23.90 11.78 20.02
C SER A 54 22.69 12.71 19.82
N THR A 55 22.88 13.78 19.05
CA THR A 55 21.82 14.73 18.68
C THR A 55 21.51 14.61 17.18
N PRO A 56 20.29 14.95 16.72
CA PRO A 56 19.93 14.92 15.30
C PRO A 56 20.92 15.70 14.42
N LYS A 57 21.32 16.89 14.88
CA LYS A 57 22.31 17.73 14.19
C LYS A 57 23.66 17.01 14.05
N LEU A 58 24.11 16.33 15.10
CA LEU A 58 25.38 15.60 15.07
C LEU A 58 25.32 14.42 14.10
N VAL A 59 24.24 13.63 14.16
CA VAL A 59 24.03 12.47 13.30
C VAL A 59 24.00 12.88 11.83
N LEU A 60 23.17 13.85 11.45
CA LEU A 60 23.07 14.30 10.06
C LEU A 60 24.39 14.91 9.58
N ARG A 61 25.11 15.65 10.43
CA ARG A 61 26.42 16.20 10.08
C ARG A 61 27.47 15.11 9.86
N TYR A 62 27.42 14.03 10.63
CA TYR A 62 28.29 12.89 10.45
C TYR A 62 28.07 12.25 9.07
N PHE A 63 26.82 11.93 8.72
CA PHE A 63 26.49 11.35 7.42
C PHE A 63 26.82 12.30 6.25
N ALA A 64 26.55 13.61 6.39
CA ALA A 64 26.86 14.59 5.36
C ALA A 64 28.37 14.63 5.05
N ARG A 65 29.21 14.56 6.10
CA ARG A 65 30.66 14.52 5.95
C ARG A 65 31.14 13.21 5.33
N ALA A 66 30.59 12.07 5.77
CA ALA A 66 30.93 10.76 5.23
C ALA A 66 30.61 10.65 3.74
N GLN A 67 29.59 11.36 3.27
CA GLN A 67 29.17 11.39 1.87
C GLN A 67 29.73 12.59 1.09
N HIS A 68 30.75 13.26 1.64
CA HIS A 68 31.47 14.39 1.00
C HIS A 68 30.61 15.60 0.62
N TYR A 69 29.52 15.87 1.36
CA TYR A 69 28.69 17.06 1.15
C TYR A 69 29.49 18.36 1.39
N PRO A 70 29.29 19.44 0.59
CA PRO A 70 30.06 20.67 0.74
C PRO A 70 30.00 21.27 2.15
N LYS A 71 31.16 21.37 2.83
CA LYS A 71 31.26 21.77 4.24
C LYS A 71 30.52 23.07 4.59
N LYS A 72 30.55 24.05 3.67
CA LYS A 72 29.88 25.36 3.85
C LYS A 72 28.36 25.26 3.85
N GLU A 73 27.79 24.23 3.21
CA GLU A 73 26.35 24.05 3.05
C GLU A 73 25.73 23.09 4.05
N ILE A 74 26.53 22.25 4.72
CA ILE A 74 26.04 21.19 5.62
C ILE A 74 25.05 21.72 6.66
N ASN A 75 25.38 22.80 7.36
CA ASN A 75 24.50 23.32 8.42
C ASN A 75 23.16 23.82 7.86
N ASN A 76 23.17 24.49 6.69
CA ASN A 76 21.95 24.93 6.03
C ASN A 76 21.10 23.74 5.58
N ARG A 77 21.72 22.69 5.02
CA ARG A 77 21.02 21.46 4.61
C ARG A 77 20.37 20.76 5.80
N ILE A 78 21.10 20.60 6.90
CA ILE A 78 20.59 19.99 8.14
C ILE A 78 19.41 20.80 8.69
N ASP A 79 19.56 22.11 8.77
CA ASP A 79 18.52 22.99 9.31
C ASP A 79 17.25 22.94 8.45
N LYS A 80 17.37 22.91 7.11
CA LYS A 80 16.25 22.71 6.18
C LYS A 80 15.54 21.37 6.40
N LEU A 81 16.30 20.28 6.46
CA LEU A 81 15.73 18.94 6.68
C LEU A 81 15.02 18.86 8.02
N LEU A 82 15.67 19.29 9.12
CA LEU A 82 15.03 19.24 10.43
C LEU A 82 13.77 20.12 10.52
N LYS A 83 13.68 21.22 9.76
CA LYS A 83 12.44 22.00 9.66
C LYS A 83 11.34 21.25 8.91
N MET A 84 11.67 20.66 7.75
CA MET A 84 10.73 19.87 6.94
C MET A 84 10.10 18.71 7.72
N PHE A 85 10.84 18.11 8.66
CA PHE A 85 10.35 17.02 9.50
C PHE A 85 9.75 17.45 10.85
N ASN A 86 9.60 18.75 11.11
CA ASN A 86 9.22 19.28 12.41
C ASN A 86 10.10 18.68 13.53
N LEU A 87 11.43 18.75 13.36
CA LEU A 87 12.45 18.31 14.32
C LEU A 87 13.43 19.43 14.71
N TYR A 88 13.29 20.62 14.13
CA TYR A 88 14.26 21.72 14.28
C TYR A 88 14.48 22.16 15.73
N GLN A 89 13.41 22.31 16.50
CA GLN A 89 13.50 22.72 17.91
C GLN A 89 14.19 21.67 18.80
N TRP A 90 14.24 20.41 18.35
CA TRP A 90 14.93 19.31 19.03
C TRP A 90 16.31 19.01 18.44
N LYS A 91 16.87 19.87 17.58
CA LYS A 91 18.14 19.62 16.86
C LYS A 91 19.34 19.34 17.77
N ASN A 92 19.31 19.85 19.00
CA ASN A 92 20.35 19.69 20.02
C ASN A 92 19.92 18.75 21.16
N GLU A 93 18.70 18.21 21.11
CA GLU A 93 18.18 17.28 22.12
C GLU A 93 18.79 15.89 21.91
N LYS A 94 18.99 15.13 22.99
CA LYS A 94 19.52 13.76 22.89
C LYS A 94 18.48 12.83 22.27
N ILE A 95 18.91 11.99 21.33
CA ILE A 95 18.01 11.06 20.61
C ILE A 95 17.36 10.03 21.55
N LYS A 96 17.94 9.74 22.72
CA LYS A 96 17.29 8.90 23.73
C LYS A 96 15.94 9.45 24.20
N ASN A 97 15.73 10.76 24.13
CA ASN A 97 14.48 11.43 24.50
C ASN A 97 13.48 11.51 23.33
N PHE A 98 13.87 11.05 22.14
CA PHE A 98 12.98 11.06 20.98
C PHE A 98 11.91 9.97 21.12
N SER A 99 10.68 10.30 20.73
CA SER A 99 9.68 9.27 20.49
C SER A 99 10.09 8.37 19.32
N LYS A 100 9.43 7.22 19.16
CA LYS A 100 9.63 6.37 17.99
C LYS A 100 9.38 7.15 16.68
N GLY A 101 8.34 7.97 16.62
CA GLY A 101 8.05 8.81 15.46
C GLY A 101 9.08 9.89 15.17
N MET A 102 9.67 10.48 16.20
CA MET A 102 10.78 11.44 15.99
C MET A 102 12.02 10.75 15.43
N ARG A 103 12.37 9.54 15.90
CA ARG A 103 13.46 8.74 15.33
C ARG A 103 13.18 8.33 13.89
N GLN A 104 11.95 7.94 13.59
CA GLN A 104 11.54 7.58 12.23
C GLN A 104 11.69 8.77 11.27
N LYS A 105 11.17 9.94 11.66
CA LYS A 105 11.32 11.19 10.90
C LYS A 105 12.78 11.56 10.69
N LEU A 106 13.64 11.36 11.70
CA LEU A 106 15.08 11.54 11.55
C LEU A 106 15.72 10.56 10.55
N GLY A 107 15.27 9.30 10.52
CA GLY A 107 15.69 8.30 9.53
C GLY A 107 15.35 8.70 8.10
N ILE A 108 14.13 9.18 7.86
CA ILE A 108 13.75 9.69 6.54
C ILE A 108 14.54 10.97 6.20
N ALA A 109 14.78 11.86 7.18
CA ALA A 109 15.61 13.06 6.98
C ALA A 109 17.05 12.70 6.58
N GLN A 110 17.61 11.65 7.18
CA GLN A 110 18.91 11.12 6.79
C GLN A 110 18.88 10.55 5.37
N ALA A 111 17.85 9.80 4.99
CA ALA A 111 17.69 9.27 3.64
C ALA A 111 17.67 10.40 2.58
N LEU A 112 17.10 11.55 2.93
CA LEU A 112 17.02 12.72 2.05
C LEU A 112 18.28 13.59 2.06
N LEU A 113 19.30 13.28 2.85
CA LEU A 113 20.40 14.20 3.14
C LEU A 113 21.10 14.74 1.88
N MET A 114 21.39 13.87 0.91
CA MET A 114 22.06 14.19 -0.36
C MET A 114 21.11 14.69 -1.46
N ASP A 115 19.86 14.95 -1.11
CA ASP A 115 18.82 15.30 -2.06
C ASP A 115 18.61 14.27 -3.20
N PRO A 116 18.51 12.97 -2.87
CA PRO A 116 18.44 11.92 -3.88
C PRO A 116 17.19 12.05 -4.75
N LYS A 117 17.28 11.58 -6.00
CA LYS A 117 16.12 11.50 -6.90
C LYS A 117 15.24 10.29 -6.61
N ILE A 118 15.85 9.21 -6.09
CA ILE A 118 15.15 7.96 -5.76
C ILE A 118 15.24 7.73 -4.25
N ILE A 119 14.11 7.51 -3.60
CA ILE A 119 14.02 7.30 -2.16
C ILE A 119 13.41 5.92 -1.93
N ILE A 120 14.05 5.10 -1.11
CA ILE A 120 13.64 3.72 -0.83
C ILE A 120 13.39 3.61 0.67
N LEU A 121 12.15 3.27 1.03
CA LEU A 121 11.67 3.23 2.40
C LEU A 121 11.10 1.85 2.72
N ASP A 122 11.70 1.17 3.68
CA ASP A 122 11.18 -0.08 4.24
C ASP A 122 10.40 0.24 5.53
N GLU A 123 9.10 -0.03 5.53
CA GLU A 123 8.20 0.15 6.67
C GLU A 123 8.24 1.55 7.31
N PRO A 124 8.11 2.65 6.51
CA PRO A 124 8.35 4.01 7.00
C PRO A 124 7.37 4.49 8.08
N GLN A 125 6.20 3.84 8.21
CA GLN A 125 5.13 4.22 9.13
C GLN A 125 4.99 3.24 10.31
N THR A 126 5.80 2.19 10.35
CA THR A 126 5.63 1.08 11.32
C THR A 126 5.86 1.53 12.75
N GLY A 127 4.85 1.32 13.59
CA GLY A 127 4.82 1.68 15.01
C GLY A 127 4.85 3.18 15.29
N LEU A 128 4.40 3.98 14.32
CA LEU A 128 4.04 5.37 14.53
C LEU A 128 2.64 5.50 15.10
N ASP A 129 2.44 6.50 15.97
CA ASP A 129 1.11 6.95 16.37
C ASP A 129 0.34 7.56 15.17
N PRO A 130 -1.01 7.68 15.25
CA PRO A 130 -1.81 8.16 14.12
C PRO A 130 -1.41 9.53 13.58
N LYS A 131 -1.01 10.47 14.46
CA LYS A 131 -0.59 11.82 14.04
C LYS A 131 0.71 11.75 13.25
N ALA A 132 1.70 11.00 13.74
CA ALA A 132 2.97 10.81 13.06
C ALA A 132 2.81 10.11 11.69
N ARG A 133 1.86 9.17 11.53
CA ARG A 133 1.55 8.57 10.22
C ARG A 133 1.03 9.61 9.23
N ILE A 134 0.10 10.47 9.65
CA ILE A 134 -0.44 11.54 8.81
C ILE A 134 0.68 12.49 8.35
N GLU A 135 1.57 12.89 9.27
CA GLU A 135 2.71 13.75 8.96
C GLU A 135 3.66 13.10 7.93
N VAL A 136 4.00 11.81 8.11
CA VAL A 136 4.85 11.08 7.15
C VAL A 136 4.16 10.98 5.78
N ARG A 137 2.86 10.67 5.72
CA ARG A 137 2.11 10.62 4.45
C ARG A 137 2.07 11.97 3.74
N ALA A 138 1.88 13.07 4.47
CA ALA A 138 1.92 14.41 3.90
C ALA A 138 3.28 14.71 3.27
N LEU A 139 4.36 14.39 3.96
CA LEU A 139 5.72 14.55 3.47
C LEU A 139 6.00 13.71 2.21
N LEU A 140 5.60 12.43 2.17
CA LEU A 140 5.82 11.59 0.99
C LEU A 140 5.11 12.17 -0.25
N ARG A 141 3.93 12.77 -0.07
CA ARG A 141 3.22 13.47 -1.14
C ARG A 141 3.94 14.76 -1.59
N GLU A 142 4.55 15.49 -0.66
CA GLU A 142 5.37 16.67 -0.98
C GLU A 142 6.61 16.28 -1.78
N LEU A 143 7.36 15.27 -1.33
CA LEU A 143 8.55 14.77 -2.03
C LEU A 143 8.22 14.28 -3.45
N LYS A 144 7.06 13.63 -3.61
CA LYS A 144 6.56 13.24 -4.94
C LYS A 144 6.28 14.47 -5.82
N ARG A 145 5.65 15.52 -5.27
CA ARG A 145 5.38 16.78 -6.00
C ARG A 145 6.68 17.48 -6.43
N ASP A 146 7.74 17.34 -5.65
CA ASP A 146 9.09 17.82 -5.98
C ASP A 146 9.80 16.94 -7.04
N GLY A 147 9.10 15.98 -7.64
CA GLY A 147 9.61 15.12 -8.70
C GLY A 147 10.48 13.96 -8.23
N LYS A 148 10.46 13.62 -6.93
CA LYS A 148 11.20 12.46 -6.41
C LYS A 148 10.45 11.16 -6.71
N THR A 149 11.18 10.11 -7.08
CA THR A 149 10.66 8.74 -7.16
C THR A 149 10.77 8.08 -5.80
N ILE A 150 9.67 7.52 -5.29
CA ILE A 150 9.63 6.89 -3.97
C ILE A 150 9.22 5.44 -4.11
N PHE A 151 10.04 4.52 -3.60
CA PHE A 151 9.73 3.11 -3.44
C PHE A 151 9.43 2.84 -1.97
N VAL A 152 8.22 2.39 -1.66
CA VAL A 152 7.80 2.08 -0.30
C VAL A 152 7.47 0.60 -0.20
N ALA A 153 8.10 -0.10 0.76
CA ALA A 153 7.62 -1.38 1.23
C ALA A 153 6.80 -1.18 2.51
N SER A 154 5.58 -1.70 2.51
CA SER A 154 4.73 -1.80 3.70
C SER A 154 3.97 -3.12 3.63
N HIS A 155 3.51 -3.59 4.78
CA HIS A 155 2.53 -4.67 4.92
C HIS A 155 1.11 -4.13 5.14
N LEU A 156 0.96 -2.83 5.37
CA LEU A 156 -0.32 -2.17 5.63
C LEU A 156 -0.85 -1.54 4.34
N LEU A 157 -1.84 -2.19 3.73
CA LEU A 157 -2.34 -1.79 2.41
C LEU A 157 -3.03 -0.42 2.42
N HIS A 158 -3.72 -0.05 3.51
CA HIS A 158 -4.28 1.30 3.66
C HIS A 158 -3.20 2.39 3.58
N GLU A 159 -1.99 2.16 4.12
CA GLU A 159 -0.89 3.13 4.06
C GLU A 159 -0.40 3.34 2.63
N ILE A 160 -0.29 2.25 1.87
CA ILE A 160 0.14 2.26 0.47
C ILE A 160 -0.90 2.96 -0.39
N SER A 161 -2.19 2.70 -0.13
CA SER A 161 -3.31 3.22 -0.92
C SER A 161 -3.41 4.74 -0.95
N GLU A 162 -2.96 5.41 0.11
CA GLU A 162 -3.08 6.86 0.24
C GLU A 162 -1.89 7.63 -0.35
N VAL A 163 -0.78 6.94 -0.65
CA VAL A 163 0.51 7.58 -0.99
C VAL A 163 1.05 7.14 -2.33
N CYS A 164 0.83 5.88 -2.72
CA CYS A 164 1.45 5.27 -3.90
C CYS A 164 0.58 5.39 -5.15
N ASP A 165 1.22 5.56 -6.32
CA ASP A 165 0.56 5.56 -7.62
C ASP A 165 0.30 4.15 -8.16
N LYS A 166 1.28 3.27 -7.98
CA LYS A 166 1.26 1.86 -8.38
C LYS A 166 1.62 0.99 -7.18
N ILE A 167 1.04 -0.21 -7.12
CA ILE A 167 1.28 -1.20 -6.07
C ILE A 167 1.77 -2.48 -6.71
N ALA A 168 2.85 -3.05 -6.15
CA ALA A 168 3.26 -4.43 -6.40
C ALA A 168 2.88 -5.30 -5.21
N LEU A 169 2.03 -6.30 -5.42
CA LEU A 169 1.73 -7.32 -4.43
C LEU A 169 2.75 -8.45 -4.55
N ILE A 170 3.40 -8.79 -3.44
CA ILE A 170 4.47 -9.78 -3.39
C ILE A 170 4.10 -10.86 -2.39
N ASN A 171 4.01 -12.11 -2.86
CA ASN A 171 3.80 -13.30 -2.04
C ASN A 171 4.87 -14.37 -2.33
N HIS A 172 5.39 -15.03 -1.28
CA HIS A 172 6.45 -16.05 -1.38
C HIS A 172 7.60 -15.71 -2.36
N GLY A 173 8.00 -14.43 -2.41
CA GLY A 173 9.10 -13.96 -3.25
C GLY A 173 8.73 -13.68 -4.72
N LYS A 174 7.48 -13.85 -5.12
CA LYS A 174 6.98 -13.56 -6.47
C LYS A 174 6.05 -12.35 -6.47
N ILE A 175 6.06 -11.59 -7.57
CA ILE A 175 5.05 -10.54 -7.80
C ILE A 175 3.79 -11.24 -8.32
N ILE A 176 2.71 -11.13 -7.57
CA ILE A 176 1.41 -11.72 -7.91
C ILE A 176 0.50 -10.71 -8.64
N ALA A 177 0.68 -9.42 -8.39
CA ALA A 177 0.03 -8.35 -9.14
C ALA A 177 0.85 -7.07 -9.13
N PHE A 178 0.73 -6.27 -10.19
CA PHE A 178 1.31 -4.93 -10.27
C PHE A 178 0.47 -4.01 -11.15
N ASN A 179 -0.15 -2.99 -10.55
CA ASN A 179 -0.92 -1.99 -11.29
C ASN A 179 -1.16 -0.72 -10.47
N THR A 180 -1.88 0.25 -11.02
CA THR A 180 -2.47 1.34 -10.23
C THR A 180 -3.51 0.77 -9.26
N ILE A 181 -3.74 1.48 -8.15
CA ILE A 181 -4.75 1.09 -7.16
C ILE A 181 -6.13 0.98 -7.81
N GLU A 182 -6.47 1.94 -8.68
CA GLU A 182 -7.74 1.96 -9.40
C GLU A 182 -7.91 0.75 -10.31
N ASN A 183 -6.86 0.37 -11.05
CA ASN A 183 -6.93 -0.81 -11.91
C ASN A 183 -6.96 -2.11 -11.11
N LEU A 184 -6.24 -2.22 -10.00
CA LEU A 184 -6.35 -3.39 -9.11
C LEU A 184 -7.77 -3.53 -8.56
N LYS A 185 -8.42 -2.42 -8.22
CA LYS A 185 -9.84 -2.41 -7.79
C LYS A 185 -10.78 -2.82 -8.91
N ASN A 186 -10.61 -2.26 -10.11
CA ASN A 186 -11.47 -2.55 -11.26
C ASN A 186 -11.32 -3.98 -11.75
N ASN A 187 -10.11 -4.55 -11.68
CA ASN A 187 -9.87 -5.93 -12.11
C ASN A 187 -10.55 -6.96 -11.20
N LEU A 188 -10.83 -6.61 -9.95
CA LEU A 188 -11.41 -7.52 -8.96
C LEU A 188 -12.89 -7.21 -8.68
N LYS A 189 -13.46 -6.16 -9.29
CA LYS A 189 -14.90 -5.83 -9.29
C LYS A 189 -15.67 -6.14 -7.99
N THR A 190 -15.10 -5.82 -6.83
CA THR A 190 -15.78 -6.07 -5.55
C THR A 190 -16.45 -4.81 -5.03
N ASN A 191 -17.58 -4.43 -5.64
CA ASN A 191 -18.51 -3.51 -4.96
C ASN A 191 -19.45 -4.36 -4.11
N LEU A 192 -19.20 -4.37 -2.80
CA LEU A 192 -19.96 -5.16 -1.84
C LEU A 192 -20.75 -4.27 -0.89
N ILE A 193 -22.02 -4.62 -0.68
CA ILE A 193 -22.85 -4.12 0.41
C ILE A 193 -22.92 -5.23 1.46
N GLU A 194 -22.47 -4.95 2.67
CA GLU A 194 -22.67 -5.80 3.84
C GLU A 194 -23.86 -5.29 4.64
N CYS A 195 -24.87 -6.13 4.79
CA CYS A 195 -26.12 -5.84 5.45
C CYS A 195 -26.21 -6.68 6.73
N GLN A 196 -26.27 -6.04 7.90
CA GLN A 196 -26.44 -6.73 9.16
C GLN A 196 -27.93 -6.95 9.43
N LEU A 197 -28.32 -8.21 9.67
CA LEU A 197 -29.70 -8.59 9.94
C LEU A 197 -29.96 -8.73 11.44
N LEU A 198 -31.17 -8.38 11.87
CA LEU A 198 -31.59 -8.47 13.28
C LEU A 198 -31.65 -9.92 13.75
N GLU A 199 -32.13 -10.80 12.88
CA GLU A 199 -32.30 -12.22 13.13
C GLU A 199 -31.65 -13.01 11.97
N PRO A 200 -31.11 -14.22 12.24
CA PRO A 200 -30.69 -15.11 11.18
C PRO A 200 -31.88 -15.44 10.29
N ILE A 201 -31.64 -15.59 8.99
CA ILE A 201 -32.67 -16.09 8.07
C ILE A 201 -32.90 -17.57 8.44
N LYS A 202 -34.08 -17.89 9.00
CA LYS A 202 -34.46 -19.22 9.48
C LYS A 202 -35.32 -19.92 8.45
N ASN A 203 -34.89 -21.09 7.96
CA ASN A 203 -35.57 -21.99 7.02
C ASN A 203 -35.99 -21.32 5.68
N ASP A 204 -35.81 -22.02 4.56
CA ASP A 204 -36.06 -21.51 3.18
C ASP A 204 -35.11 -20.40 2.68
N ASN A 205 -33.83 -20.46 3.07
CA ASN A 205 -32.78 -19.62 2.49
C ASN A 205 -32.77 -19.68 0.96
N GLU A 206 -33.00 -20.87 0.36
CA GLU A 206 -33.00 -21.02 -1.09
C GLU A 206 -34.11 -20.23 -1.79
N GLU A 207 -35.33 -20.17 -1.23
CA GLU A 207 -36.45 -19.45 -1.83
C GLU A 207 -36.24 -17.93 -1.74
N ILE A 208 -35.81 -17.45 -0.57
CA ILE A 208 -35.49 -16.04 -0.37
C ILE A 208 -34.35 -15.62 -1.28
N MET A 209 -33.29 -16.42 -1.37
CA MET A 209 -32.15 -16.17 -2.25
C MET A 209 -32.55 -16.16 -3.72
N TYR A 210 -33.40 -17.09 -4.16
CA TYR A 210 -33.92 -17.10 -5.52
C TYR A 210 -34.74 -15.84 -5.83
N LYS A 211 -35.62 -15.43 -4.91
CA LYS A 211 -36.41 -14.18 -5.05
C LYS A 211 -35.49 -12.96 -5.11
N MET A 212 -34.51 -12.86 -4.20
CA MET A 212 -33.53 -11.77 -4.17
C MET A 212 -32.71 -11.72 -5.45
N MET A 213 -32.18 -12.86 -5.90
CA MET A 213 -31.41 -12.97 -7.14
C MET A 213 -32.20 -12.45 -8.33
N LYS A 214 -33.48 -12.86 -8.46
CA LYS A 214 -34.36 -12.45 -9.56
C LYS A 214 -34.68 -10.96 -9.55
N VAL A 215 -34.94 -10.39 -8.38
CA VAL A 215 -35.35 -8.98 -8.25
C VAL A 215 -34.15 -8.05 -8.35
N LEU A 216 -33.02 -8.42 -7.76
CA LEU A 216 -31.82 -7.60 -7.70
C LEU A 216 -30.94 -7.72 -8.94
N GLN A 217 -31.13 -8.76 -9.78
CA GLN A 217 -30.32 -9.03 -10.99
C GLN A 217 -29.87 -7.79 -11.78
N PRO A 218 -30.71 -6.77 -12.05
CA PRO A 218 -30.30 -5.60 -12.84
C PRO A 218 -29.17 -4.78 -12.22
N TYR A 219 -28.98 -4.91 -10.90
CA TYR A 219 -28.06 -4.11 -10.08
C TYR A 219 -26.82 -4.91 -9.67
N LEU A 220 -26.86 -6.24 -9.80
CA LEU A 220 -25.81 -7.14 -9.33
C LEU A 220 -24.64 -7.17 -10.32
N ASP A 221 -23.41 -7.33 -9.80
CA ASP A 221 -22.30 -7.68 -10.68
C ASP A 221 -22.33 -9.18 -10.94
N MET A 222 -22.54 -9.55 -12.21
CA MET A 222 -22.57 -10.96 -12.63
C MET A 222 -21.19 -11.48 -13.02
N ASN A 223 -20.14 -10.65 -13.00
CA ASN A 223 -18.76 -11.01 -13.34
C ASN A 223 -17.91 -11.23 -12.08
N ILE A 224 -18.49 -11.83 -11.05
CA ILE A 224 -17.76 -12.14 -9.82
C ILE A 224 -16.82 -13.32 -10.09
N SER A 225 -15.62 -13.27 -9.50
CA SER A 225 -14.62 -14.33 -9.67
C SER A 225 -15.21 -15.70 -9.33
N SER A 226 -14.74 -16.73 -10.05
CA SER A 226 -15.29 -18.09 -10.02
C SER A 226 -15.30 -18.76 -8.64
N GLU A 227 -14.54 -18.25 -7.66
CA GLU A 227 -14.38 -18.80 -6.32
C GLU A 227 -15.36 -18.24 -5.26
N LEU A 228 -15.96 -17.06 -5.46
CA LEU A 228 -16.97 -16.48 -4.54
C LEU A 228 -18.34 -17.18 -4.62
N GLY A 229 -18.41 -18.27 -5.39
CA GLY A 229 -19.66 -18.85 -5.86
C GLY A 229 -20.22 -17.99 -6.99
N LYS A 230 -20.86 -18.61 -7.98
CA LYS A 230 -21.49 -17.92 -9.12
C LYS A 230 -22.64 -16.97 -8.71
N ASN A 231 -22.83 -16.73 -7.42
CA ASN A 231 -23.97 -16.04 -6.85
C ASN A 231 -23.53 -14.69 -6.24
N PRO A 232 -23.97 -13.56 -6.80
CA PRO A 232 -23.70 -12.21 -6.26
C PRO A 232 -24.32 -11.91 -4.90
N ILE A 233 -25.03 -12.85 -4.30
CA ILE A 233 -25.68 -12.69 -3.00
C ILE A 233 -25.21 -13.84 -2.13
N TYR A 234 -24.76 -13.53 -0.92
CA TYR A 234 -24.30 -14.51 0.06
C TYR A 234 -24.90 -14.21 1.44
N ILE A 235 -25.36 -15.24 2.14
CA ILE A 235 -25.83 -15.13 3.52
C ILE A 235 -24.82 -15.87 4.39
N ASN A 236 -24.21 -15.16 5.32
CA ASN A 236 -23.36 -15.77 6.33
C ASN A 236 -24.21 -16.13 7.57
N PRO A 237 -24.46 -17.42 7.81
CA PRO A 237 -25.34 -17.87 8.89
C PRO A 237 -24.73 -17.68 10.29
N ASN A 238 -23.42 -17.46 10.41
CA ASN A 238 -22.74 -17.38 11.71
C ASN A 238 -22.79 -15.98 12.32
N ASN A 239 -22.95 -14.93 11.50
CA ASN A 239 -22.90 -13.54 11.94
C ASN A 239 -24.12 -12.72 11.49
N ASN A 240 -25.16 -13.36 10.94
CA ASN A 240 -26.36 -12.71 10.42
C ASN A 240 -26.07 -11.62 9.38
N ASN A 241 -25.02 -11.79 8.56
CA ASN A 241 -24.71 -10.86 7.48
C ASN A 241 -25.24 -11.35 6.14
N LEU A 242 -25.80 -10.41 5.38
CA LEU A 242 -26.12 -10.54 3.97
C LEU A 242 -25.11 -9.72 3.17
N GLU A 243 -24.42 -10.37 2.26
CA GLU A 243 -23.40 -9.81 1.37
C GLU A 243 -23.98 -9.73 -0.05
N ILE A 244 -23.96 -8.54 -0.66
CA ILE A 244 -24.50 -8.31 -2.01
C ILE A 244 -23.45 -7.60 -2.87
N TYR A 245 -23.00 -8.29 -3.91
CA TYR A 245 -22.09 -7.77 -4.93
C TYR A 245 -22.87 -7.08 -6.04
N PHE A 246 -22.50 -5.84 -6.35
CA PHE A 246 -23.25 -4.97 -7.25
C PHE A 246 -22.36 -4.21 -8.25
N ASP A 247 -22.98 -3.53 -9.21
CA ASP A 247 -22.26 -2.83 -10.30
C ASP A 247 -21.40 -1.63 -9.85
N GLY A 248 -21.55 -1.17 -8.61
CA GLY A 248 -20.81 -0.04 -8.02
C GLY A 248 -21.46 1.33 -8.13
N SER A 249 -22.58 1.47 -8.86
CA SER A 249 -23.28 2.75 -9.00
C SER A 249 -24.08 3.11 -7.74
N LYS A 250 -24.16 4.42 -7.43
CA LYS A 250 -24.90 4.88 -6.25
C LYS A 250 -26.40 4.65 -6.41
N GLU A 251 -26.87 4.73 -7.65
CA GLU A 251 -28.23 4.45 -8.07
C GLU A 251 -28.58 2.99 -7.76
N SER A 252 -27.78 2.03 -8.24
CA SER A 252 -27.96 0.60 -7.93
C SER A 252 -27.88 0.32 -6.43
N MET A 253 -26.96 0.97 -5.70
CA MET A 253 -26.89 0.83 -4.23
C MET A 253 -28.20 1.31 -3.57
N GLY A 254 -28.75 2.44 -4.01
CA GLY A 254 -30.01 2.97 -3.49
C GLY A 254 -31.19 2.03 -3.75
N GLU A 255 -31.30 1.54 -4.99
CA GLU A 255 -32.36 0.60 -5.39
C GLU A 255 -32.27 -0.74 -4.65
N ILE A 256 -31.05 -1.30 -4.48
CA ILE A 256 -30.85 -2.52 -3.71
C ILE A 256 -31.36 -2.33 -2.28
N LEU A 257 -30.94 -1.25 -1.61
CA LEU A 257 -31.36 -0.99 -0.23
C LEU A 257 -32.87 -0.77 -0.12
N ASP A 258 -33.49 -0.05 -1.05
CA ASP A 258 -34.94 0.17 -1.07
C ASP A 258 -35.71 -1.14 -1.24
N ILE A 259 -35.27 -1.99 -2.18
CA ILE A 259 -35.87 -3.30 -2.40
C ILE A 259 -35.78 -4.18 -1.15
N LEU A 260 -34.63 -4.20 -0.46
CA LEU A 260 -34.45 -4.99 0.76
C LEU A 260 -35.39 -4.56 1.88
N VAL A 261 -35.58 -3.24 2.09
CA VAL A 261 -36.41 -2.72 3.18
C VAL A 261 -37.90 -2.65 2.86
N THR A 262 -38.28 -2.68 1.58
CA THR A 262 -39.68 -2.64 1.14
C THR A 262 -40.22 -4.03 0.81
N ARG A 263 -39.62 -4.72 -0.18
CA ARG A 263 -40.12 -6.00 -0.70
C ARG A 263 -39.80 -7.19 0.19
N PHE A 264 -38.67 -7.16 0.88
CA PHE A 264 -38.24 -8.26 1.75
C PHE A 264 -38.46 -7.95 3.25
N ARG A 265 -39.27 -6.95 3.58
CA ARG A 265 -39.52 -6.50 4.96
C ARG A 265 -40.09 -7.58 5.88
N SER A 266 -40.85 -8.52 5.31
CA SER A 266 -41.43 -9.65 6.06
C SER A 266 -40.41 -10.74 6.37
N GLU A 267 -39.41 -10.90 5.51
CA GLU A 267 -38.42 -11.98 5.55
C GLU A 267 -37.12 -11.55 6.22
N ILE A 268 -36.71 -10.28 6.05
CA ILE A 268 -35.48 -9.72 6.61
C ILE A 268 -35.75 -8.41 7.36
N LYS A 269 -35.00 -8.21 8.44
CA LYS A 269 -34.94 -6.93 9.15
C LYS A 269 -33.51 -6.42 9.15
N LEU A 270 -33.27 -5.40 8.36
CA LEU A 270 -31.99 -4.72 8.27
C LEU A 270 -31.74 -3.86 9.54
N VAL A 271 -30.62 -4.08 10.21
CA VAL A 271 -30.18 -3.27 11.37
C VAL A 271 -29.23 -2.17 10.93
N SER A 272 -28.27 -2.54 10.08
CA SER A 272 -27.29 -1.63 9.52
C SER A 272 -26.86 -2.12 8.14
N PHE A 273 -26.33 -1.21 7.34
CA PHE A 273 -25.59 -1.56 6.14
C PHE A 273 -24.27 -0.79 6.13
N ALA A 274 -23.26 -1.43 5.57
CA ALA A 274 -21.99 -0.80 5.29
C ALA A 274 -21.56 -1.18 3.88
N GLN A 275 -21.21 -0.18 3.08
CA GLN A 275 -20.31 -0.44 1.97
C GLN A 275 -18.93 -0.66 2.59
N GLN A 276 -18.38 -1.87 2.50
CA GLN A 276 -17.07 -2.19 3.07
C GLN A 276 -16.03 -1.19 2.54
N ARG A 277 -15.57 -0.31 3.44
CA ARG A 277 -14.43 0.59 3.22
C ARG A 277 -13.13 0.01 3.77
N THR A 278 -13.17 -1.11 4.49
CA THR A 278 -11.99 -1.91 4.83
C THR A 278 -11.23 -2.14 3.54
N SER A 279 -9.94 -1.79 3.50
CA SER A 279 -9.30 -1.39 2.25
C SER A 279 -9.53 -2.47 1.22
N GLN A 280 -10.26 -2.17 0.13
CA GLN A 280 -10.60 -3.15 -0.92
C GLN A 280 -9.34 -3.93 -1.35
N LEU A 281 -8.18 -3.30 -1.23
CA LEU A 281 -6.85 -3.87 -1.38
C LEU A 281 -6.53 -5.09 -0.50
N GLU A 282 -6.97 -5.15 0.76
CA GLU A 282 -6.80 -6.30 1.66
C GLU A 282 -7.57 -7.51 1.15
N ARG A 283 -8.80 -7.31 0.67
CA ARG A 283 -9.59 -8.37 0.01
C ARG A 283 -8.94 -8.79 -1.30
N ILE A 284 -8.56 -7.83 -2.14
CA ILE A 284 -7.81 -8.06 -3.39
C ILE A 284 -6.57 -8.91 -3.13
N TYR A 285 -5.82 -8.60 -2.07
CA TYR A 285 -4.64 -9.38 -1.71
C TYR A 285 -5.01 -10.80 -1.30
N THR A 286 -6.01 -10.99 -0.44
CA THR A 286 -6.48 -12.32 -0.02
C THR A 286 -7.03 -13.14 -1.19
N GLU A 287 -7.77 -12.54 -2.11
CA GLU A 287 -8.30 -13.20 -3.31
C GLU A 287 -7.18 -13.64 -4.24
N ILE A 288 -6.23 -12.76 -4.58
CA ILE A 288 -5.08 -13.14 -5.42
C ILE A 288 -4.25 -14.23 -4.74
N LEU A 289 -4.15 -14.23 -3.40
CA LEU A 289 -3.50 -15.30 -2.66
C LEU A 289 -4.24 -16.64 -2.81
N ASN A 290 -5.58 -16.63 -2.74
CA ASN A 290 -6.40 -17.83 -2.90
C ASN A 290 -6.33 -18.37 -4.34
N GLU A 291 -6.50 -17.51 -5.36
CA GLU A 291 -6.36 -17.88 -6.78
C GLU A 291 -4.98 -18.51 -7.07
N SER A 292 -3.91 -17.95 -6.48
CA SER A 292 -2.56 -18.47 -6.65
C SER A 292 -2.30 -19.83 -5.97
N ASN A 293 -3.16 -20.23 -5.02
CA ASN A 293 -3.10 -21.53 -4.37
C ASN A 293 -3.96 -22.59 -5.09
N GLU A 294 -5.01 -22.17 -5.81
CA GLU A 294 -5.87 -23.07 -6.60
C GLU A 294 -5.30 -23.34 -8.01
N GLU A 295 -4.63 -22.36 -8.62
CA GLU A 295 -3.94 -22.54 -9.91
C GLU A 295 -2.42 -22.67 -9.73
N GLU A 296 -1.91 -23.91 -9.64
CA GLU A 296 -0.46 -24.17 -9.78
C GLU A 296 0.09 -23.81 -11.19
N THR A 297 -0.72 -23.25 -12.08
CA THR A 297 -0.33 -22.86 -13.45
C THR A 297 -0.99 -21.56 -13.93
N SER A 298 -0.33 -20.44 -13.62
CA SER A 298 -0.17 -19.24 -14.46
C SER A 298 -1.41 -18.48 -14.98
N SER A 299 -1.70 -17.35 -14.34
CA SER A 299 -1.85 -16.08 -15.08
C SER A 299 -1.48 -14.89 -14.18
N ILE A 300 -0.33 -14.25 -14.45
CA ILE A 300 -0.02 -12.98 -13.81
C ILE A 300 -1.00 -11.96 -14.41
N ILE A 301 -1.78 -11.25 -13.60
CA ILE A 301 -2.63 -10.15 -14.04
C ILE A 301 -1.72 -8.95 -14.40
N ILE A 302 -1.00 -9.09 -15.52
CA ILE A 302 -0.21 -8.05 -16.18
C ILE A 302 -1.02 -7.67 -17.41
N ASN A 303 -1.47 -6.43 -17.49
CA ASN A 303 -2.03 -5.94 -18.74
C ASN A 303 -0.96 -6.04 -19.84
N LYS A 304 -1.30 -6.70 -20.96
CA LYS A 304 -0.50 -6.75 -22.19
C LYS A 304 -0.27 -5.31 -22.70
N GLY A 305 0.79 -4.67 -22.23
CA GLY A 305 1.11 -3.29 -22.58
C GLY A 305 2.22 -2.65 -21.74
N GLU A 306 2.45 -3.12 -20.51
CA GLU A 306 3.60 -2.70 -19.70
C GLU A 306 4.55 -3.89 -19.47
N ASN A 307 5.75 -3.83 -20.06
CA ASN A 307 6.82 -4.81 -19.85
C ASN A 307 7.24 -4.81 -18.38
N ILE A 308 6.65 -5.70 -17.58
CA ILE A 308 7.19 -6.07 -16.29
C ILE A 308 8.20 -7.17 -16.55
N ALA A 309 9.48 -6.89 -16.30
CA ALA A 309 10.52 -7.90 -16.36
C ALA A 309 10.24 -8.97 -15.32
N THR A 310 9.67 -10.10 -15.76
CA THR A 310 9.57 -11.32 -14.97
C THR A 310 10.97 -11.89 -14.82
N ALA A 311 11.46 -11.98 -13.58
CA ALA A 311 12.66 -12.73 -13.27
C ALA A 311 12.41 -14.22 -13.58
N ARG A 312 13.19 -14.77 -14.52
CA ARG A 312 13.45 -16.22 -14.61
C ARG A 312 14.74 -16.51 -13.85
#